data_AF-A0A1A9WV85-F1
#
_entry.id   AF-A0A1A9WV85-F1
#
_cell.length_a   1.000
_cell.length_b   1.000
_cell.length_c   1.000
_cell.angle_alpha   90.00
_cell.angle_beta   90.00
_cell.angle_gamma   90.00
#
_symmetry.space_group_name_H-M   'P 1'
#
loop_
_entity.id
_entity.type
_entity.pdbx_description
1 polymer ?
#
loop_
_entity_poly.entity_id
_entity_poly.type
_entity_poly.pdbx_seq_one_letter_code
_entity_poly.pdbx_strand_id
1 'polypeptide(L)'
;MFIITDVWRYLRYEHEHTADLVTKYLQHPMVVHVYHPYRQPDGENYCQTTNGHCSHLCLPAPHINERSPRISCACPTGLNLMEDGQMCAEDLIEKIDLAMSVYLSEPMGSSVGK
;
A
#
# COMPACT_ATOMS: atom_id res chain seq x y z
N MET A 1 20.38 26.64 -2.88
CA MET A 1 19.13 25.86 -2.71
C MET A 1 18.01 26.68 -3.31
N PHE A 2 17.49 26.28 -4.48
CA PHE A 2 16.37 26.96 -5.12
C PHE A 2 15.08 26.34 -4.58
N ILE A 3 14.30 27.11 -3.83
CA ILE A 3 12.98 26.68 -3.37
C ILE A 3 12.02 26.94 -4.53
N ILE A 4 11.33 25.90 -5.00
CA ILE A 4 10.22 26.07 -5.95
C ILE A 4 9.13 26.83 -5.19
N THR A 5 8.78 28.03 -5.64
CA THR A 5 7.75 28.87 -5.00
C THR A 5 6.54 29.12 -5.88
N ASP A 6 6.61 28.71 -7.14
CA ASP A 6 5.62 29.01 -8.17
C ASP A 6 4.93 27.73 -8.64
N VAL A 7 3.62 27.84 -8.91
CA VAL A 7 2.80 26.77 -9.50
C VAL A 7 2.34 27.21 -10.87
N TRP A 8 2.58 26.36 -11.86
CA TRP A 8 2.31 26.62 -13.27
C TRP A 8 1.27 25.64 -13.82
N ARG A 9 0.48 26.09 -14.79
CA ARG A 9 -0.47 25.28 -15.55
C ARG A 9 -0.03 25.21 -17.00
N TYR A 10 -0.09 24.00 -17.57
CA TYR A 10 0.24 23.72 -18.96
C TYR A 10 -0.95 23.03 -19.64
N LEU A 11 -1.15 23.32 -20.92
CA LEU A 11 -2.16 22.65 -21.73
C LEU A 11 -1.61 21.31 -22.21
N ARG A 12 -2.32 20.22 -21.88
CA ARG A 12 -1.84 18.84 -22.11
C ARG A 12 -1.67 18.49 -23.60
N TYR A 13 -2.50 19.08 -24.46
CA TYR A 13 -2.64 18.66 -25.86
C TYR A 13 -2.23 19.74 -26.87
N GLU A 14 -1.75 20.89 -26.40
CA GLU A 14 -1.35 21.96 -27.30
C GLU A 14 0.15 21.85 -27.60
N HIS A 15 0.52 21.99 -28.87
CA HIS A 15 1.92 21.93 -29.33
C HIS A 15 2.69 23.21 -29.03
N GLU A 16 2.02 24.26 -28.56
CA GLU A 16 2.65 25.49 -28.13
C GLU A 16 2.97 25.40 -26.63
N HIS A 17 4.24 25.63 -26.27
CA HIS A 17 4.72 25.58 -24.89
C HIS A 17 4.28 26.81 -24.09
N THR A 18 2.98 27.07 -24.02
CA THR A 18 2.42 28.14 -23.19
C THR A 18 2.28 27.64 -21.74
N ALA A 19 2.83 28.42 -20.81
CA ALA A 19 2.78 28.16 -19.38
C ALA A 19 2.05 29.31 -18.70
N ASP A 20 0.93 29.02 -18.05
CA ASP A 20 0.19 30.00 -17.27
C ASP A 20 0.66 29.96 -15.82
N LEU A 21 1.04 31.11 -15.27
CA LEU A 21 1.33 31.23 -13.84
C LEU A 21 0.02 31.17 -13.05
N VAL A 22 -0.14 30.17 -12.20
CA VAL A 22 -1.33 30.01 -11.35
C VAL A 22 -1.17 30.78 -10.03
N THR A 23 -0.03 30.60 -9.37
CA THR A 23 0.30 31.30 -8.13
C THR A 23 1.82 31.33 -7.91
N LYS A 24 2.30 32.30 -7.12
CA LYS A 24 3.71 32.54 -6.85
C LYS A 24 3.98 32.81 -5.37
N TYR A 25 5.25 32.68 -4.97
CA TYR A 25 5.74 32.92 -3.60
C TYR A 25 5.14 32.00 -2.52
N LEU A 26 4.82 30.76 -2.87
CA LEU A 26 4.44 29.75 -1.89
C LEU A 26 5.65 29.39 -1.01
N GLN A 27 5.42 29.34 0.29
CA GLN A 27 6.40 28.88 1.25
C GLN A 27 6.40 27.34 1.25
N HIS A 28 7.41 26.73 0.65
CA HIS A 28 7.59 25.26 0.61
C HIS A 28 6.36 24.49 0.10
N PRO A 29 5.90 24.73 -1.15
CA PRO A 29 4.86 23.91 -1.75
C PRO A 29 5.37 22.48 -1.93
N MET A 30 4.68 21.52 -1.30
CA MET A 30 5.08 20.11 -1.33
C MET A 30 4.32 19.31 -2.40
N VAL A 31 2.99 19.48 -2.45
CA VAL A 31 2.12 18.71 -3.34
C VAL A 31 0.96 19.59 -3.84
N VAL A 32 0.59 19.42 -5.11
CA VAL A 32 -0.59 20.04 -5.73
C VAL A 32 -1.60 18.96 -6.07
N HIS A 33 -2.84 19.12 -5.61
CA HIS A 33 -3.95 18.23 -5.92
C HIS A 33 -5.08 18.98 -6.62
N VAL A 34 -5.73 18.31 -7.58
CA VAL A 34 -6.93 18.83 -8.25
C VAL A 34 -8.15 18.28 -7.55
N TYR A 35 -8.95 19.15 -6.94
CA TYR A 35 -10.21 18.79 -6.30
C TYR A 35 -11.38 19.01 -7.26
N HIS A 36 -11.91 17.92 -7.82
CA HIS A 36 -13.05 17.95 -8.74
C HIS A 36 -13.76 16.59 -8.74
N PRO A 37 -15.10 16.50 -8.68
CA PRO A 37 -15.83 15.22 -8.69
C PRO A 37 -15.45 14.29 -9.84
N TYR A 38 -15.30 14.82 -11.06
CA TYR A 38 -14.80 14.03 -12.22
C TYR A 38 -13.39 13.41 -12.06
N ARG A 39 -12.59 13.82 -11.07
CA ARG A 39 -11.31 13.16 -10.77
C ARG A 39 -11.49 11.88 -9.97
N GLN A 40 -12.60 11.77 -9.23
CA GLN A 40 -13.00 10.62 -8.43
C GLN A 40 -14.42 10.23 -8.82
N PRO A 41 -14.62 9.68 -10.03
CA PRO A 41 -15.95 9.26 -10.47
C PRO A 41 -16.49 8.15 -9.56
N ASP A 42 -17.81 8.11 -9.39
CA ASP A 42 -18.46 7.05 -8.64
C ASP A 42 -18.20 5.69 -9.32
N GLY A 43 -17.67 4.76 -8.53
CA GLY A 43 -17.41 3.39 -8.94
C GLY A 43 -18.02 2.41 -7.95
N GLU A 44 -18.26 1.19 -8.40
CA GLU A 44 -18.72 0.13 -7.53
C GLU A 44 -17.58 -0.33 -6.60
N ASN A 45 -17.81 -0.26 -5.30
CA ASN A 45 -16.85 -0.76 -4.31
C ASN A 45 -17.19 -2.21 -3.93
N TYR A 46 -16.51 -3.17 -4.58
CA TYR A 46 -16.69 -4.60 -4.33
C TYR A 46 -16.29 -5.06 -2.91
N CYS A 47 -15.54 -4.25 -2.15
CA CYS A 47 -15.17 -4.52 -0.77
C CYS A 47 -16.21 -4.01 0.25
N GLN A 48 -17.21 -3.24 -0.19
CA GLN A 48 -18.17 -2.58 0.72
C GLN A 48 -18.97 -3.58 1.56
N THR A 49 -19.33 -4.72 0.96
CA THR A 49 -20.01 -5.81 1.67
C THR A 49 -18.99 -6.64 2.43
N THR A 50 -19.08 -6.62 3.76
CA THR A 50 -18.29 -7.49 4.66
C THR A 50 -16.80 -7.54 4.35
N ASN A 51 -16.19 -6.42 3.94
CA ASN A 51 -14.79 -6.32 3.54
C ASN A 51 -14.40 -7.31 2.43
N GLY A 52 -15.32 -7.65 1.52
CA GLY A 52 -15.10 -8.68 0.51
C GLY A 52 -14.83 -10.08 1.07
N HIS A 53 -15.25 -10.34 2.32
CA HIS A 53 -14.91 -11.52 3.12
C HIS A 53 -13.42 -11.65 3.50
N CYS A 54 -12.63 -10.58 3.32
CA CYS A 54 -11.25 -10.56 3.75
C CYS A 54 -11.14 -10.31 5.26
N SER A 55 -10.24 -11.04 5.91
CA SER A 55 -9.94 -10.86 7.35
C SER A 55 -9.28 -9.51 7.66
N HIS A 56 -8.42 -9.00 6.77
CA HIS A 56 -7.65 -7.77 6.99
C HIS A 56 -7.83 -6.78 5.83
N LEU A 57 -7.11 -6.96 4.71
CA LEU A 57 -7.15 -6.01 3.59
C LEU A 57 -7.93 -6.61 2.42
N CYS A 58 -8.91 -5.85 1.92
CA CYS A 58 -9.60 -6.11 0.65
C CYS A 58 -9.12 -5.12 -0.39
N LEU A 59 -8.53 -5.63 -1.48
CA LEU A 59 -7.94 -4.82 -2.54
C LEU A 59 -8.60 -5.13 -3.90
N PRO A 60 -8.76 -4.13 -4.79
CA PRO A 60 -9.26 -4.37 -6.13
C PRO A 60 -8.25 -5.21 -6.93
N ALA A 61 -8.74 -6.28 -7.55
CA ALA A 61 -7.92 -7.15 -8.39
C ALA A 61 -7.96 -6.70 -9.86
N PRO A 62 -6.86 -6.88 -10.62
CA PRO A 62 -6.81 -6.52 -12.03
C PRO A 62 -7.79 -7.37 -12.85
N HIS A 63 -8.64 -6.70 -13.62
CA HIS A 63 -9.62 -7.37 -14.48
C HIS A 63 -9.01 -7.66 -15.86
N ILE A 64 -8.43 -8.85 -16.00
CA ILE A 64 -7.72 -9.27 -17.23
C ILE A 64 -8.66 -10.00 -18.20
N ASN A 65 -9.59 -10.78 -17.66
CA ASN A 65 -10.60 -11.52 -18.41
C ASN A 65 -11.92 -11.56 -17.63
N GLU A 66 -13.00 -12.03 -18.27
CA GLU A 66 -14.33 -12.10 -17.64
C GLU A 66 -14.37 -12.99 -16.38
N ARG A 67 -13.44 -13.94 -16.24
CA ARG A 67 -13.32 -14.83 -15.09
C ARG A 67 -12.42 -14.28 -13.98
N SER A 68 -11.82 -13.11 -14.19
CA SER A 68 -10.91 -12.51 -13.22
C SER A 68 -11.72 -12.04 -12.02
N PRO A 69 -11.31 -12.38 -10.79
CA PRO A 69 -11.97 -11.87 -9.61
C PRO A 69 -11.91 -10.34 -9.58
N ARG A 70 -12.92 -9.70 -8.98
CA ARG A 70 -12.96 -8.24 -8.81
C ARG A 70 -12.11 -7.77 -7.62
N ILE A 71 -11.86 -8.66 -6.67
CA ILE A 71 -11.16 -8.38 -5.42
C ILE A 71 -10.12 -9.46 -5.13
N SER A 72 -9.14 -9.12 -4.30
CA SER A 72 -8.15 -10.02 -3.72
C SER A 72 -7.88 -9.61 -2.28
N CYS A 73 -7.78 -10.57 -1.37
CA CYS A 73 -7.40 -10.29 0.02
C CYS A 73 -5.89 -10.23 0.18
N ALA A 74 -5.42 -9.37 1.08
CA ALA A 74 -4.01 -9.25 1.43
C ALA A 74 -3.83 -9.14 2.95
N CYS A 75 -2.65 -9.53 3.43
CA CYS A 75 -2.30 -9.52 4.84
C CYS A 75 -1.33 -8.38 5.15
N PRO A 76 -1.41 -7.78 6.35
CA PRO A 76 -0.41 -6.84 6.82
C PRO A 76 0.93 -7.57 7.04
N THR A 77 2.01 -6.81 7.15
CA THR A 77 3.34 -7.35 7.41
C THR A 77 3.37 -8.25 8.65
N GLY A 78 3.92 -9.45 8.53
CA GLY A 78 4.03 -10.44 9.62
C GLY A 78 2.90 -11.47 9.67
N LEU A 79 1.91 -11.39 8.78
CA LEU A 79 0.88 -12.41 8.59
C LEU A 79 0.89 -12.94 7.17
N ASN A 80 0.60 -14.23 7.00
CA ASN A 80 0.49 -14.89 5.72
C ASN A 80 -0.97 -15.19 5.38
N LEU A 81 -1.33 -15.06 4.09
CA LEU A 81 -2.65 -15.37 3.60
C LEU A 81 -2.82 -16.89 3.53
N MET A 82 -3.89 -17.39 4.12
CA MET A 82 -4.22 -18.82 4.14
C MET A 82 -4.69 -19.30 2.76
N GLU A 83 -4.76 -20.62 2.59
CA GLU A 83 -5.20 -21.25 1.33
C GLU A 83 -6.62 -20.88 0.89
N ASP A 84 -7.45 -20.43 1.83
CA ASP A 84 -8.80 -19.93 1.56
C ASP A 84 -8.82 -18.58 0.82
N GLY A 85 -7.67 -17.91 0.73
CA GLY A 85 -7.50 -16.61 0.10
C GLY A 85 -8.22 -15.47 0.82
N GLN A 86 -8.64 -15.65 2.07
CA GLN A 86 -9.45 -14.69 2.84
C GLN A 86 -8.88 -14.42 4.23
N MET A 87 -8.40 -15.45 4.91
CA MET A 87 -7.90 -15.34 6.28
C MET A 87 -6.39 -15.13 6.32
N CYS A 88 -5.93 -14.32 7.27
CA CYS A 88 -4.53 -14.14 7.55
C CYS A 88 -4.19 -14.83 8.86
N ALA A 89 -3.12 -15.61 8.86
CA ALA A 89 -2.60 -16.27 10.05
C ALA A 89 -1.12 -15.93 10.24
N GLU A 90 -0.65 -15.97 11.49
CA GLU A 90 0.78 -15.94 11.74
C GLU A 90 1.39 -17.22 11.20
N ASP A 91 2.48 -17.07 10.44
CA ASP A 91 3.26 -18.23 10.05
C ASP A 91 4.11 -18.68 11.24
N LEU A 92 3.57 -19.63 11.99
CA LEU A 92 4.29 -20.24 13.10
C LEU A 92 5.52 -21.02 12.60
N ILE A 93 5.61 -21.36 11.31
CA ILE A 93 6.77 -22.05 10.74
C ILE A 93 7.96 -21.09 10.64
N GLU A 94 7.77 -19.84 10.18
CA GLU A 94 8.86 -18.84 10.21
C GLU A 94 9.28 -18.46 11.64
N LYS A 95 8.33 -18.38 12.58
CA LYS A 95 8.65 -18.12 13.99
C LYS A 95 9.39 -19.29 14.63
N ILE A 96 9.07 -20.54 14.26
CA ILE A 96 9.79 -21.73 14.74
C ILE A 96 11.18 -21.78 14.13
N ASP A 97 11.39 -21.45 12.85
CA ASP A 97 12.73 -21.44 12.25
C ASP A 97 13.64 -20.37 12.85
N LEU A 98 13.11 -19.18 13.13
CA LEU A 98 13.82 -18.12 13.86
C LEU A 98 14.11 -18.53 15.31
N ALA A 99 13.13 -19.09 16.02
CA ALA A 99 13.33 -19.55 17.39
C ALA A 99 14.31 -20.73 17.46
N MET A 100 14.24 -21.68 16.53
CA MET A 100 15.11 -22.86 16.46
C MET A 100 16.54 -22.49 16.04
N SER A 101 16.71 -21.44 15.23
CA SER A 101 18.02 -20.82 14.98
C SER A 101 18.58 -20.12 16.22
N VAL A 102 17.74 -19.45 17.02
CA VAL A 102 18.14 -18.83 18.30
C VAL A 102 18.50 -19.90 19.35
N TYR A 103 17.69 -20.94 19.51
CA TYR A 103 17.93 -22.06 20.44
C TYR A 103 19.18 -22.87 20.10
N LEU A 104 19.59 -22.94 18.83
CA LEU A 104 20.86 -23.56 18.42
C LEU A 104 22.08 -22.64 18.57
N SER A 105 21.87 -21.34 18.79
CA SER A 105 22.93 -20.34 18.99
C SER A 105 23.26 -20.05 20.46
N GLU A 106 22.45 -20.55 21.41
CA GLU A 106 22.75 -20.47 22.84
C GLU A 106 23.75 -21.57 23.24
N PRO A 107 25.01 -21.24 23.61
CA PRO A 107 25.87 -22.23 24.22
C PRO A 107 25.28 -22.62 25.58
N MET A 108 24.90 -23.89 25.74
CA MET A 108 24.68 -24.47 27.06
C MET A 108 25.99 -24.35 27.85
N GLY A 109 26.10 -23.33 28.70
CA GLY A 109 27.35 -23.02 29.37
C GLY A 109 27.30 -21.80 30.28
N SER A 110 26.50 -21.85 31.35
CA SER A 110 26.94 -21.24 32.60
C SER A 110 26.44 -22.04 33.80
N SER A 111 27.41 -22.64 34.46
CA SER A 111 27.33 -23.30 35.76
C SER A 111 26.65 -22.43 36.81
N VAL A 112 25.60 -22.97 37.45
CA VAL A 112 25.31 -22.63 38.85
C VAL A 112 26.54 -23.04 39.66
N GLY A 113 27.23 -22.08 40.27
CA GLY A 113 28.51 -22.34 40.91
C GLY A 113 29.12 -21.18 41.70
N LYS A 114 28.36 -20.58 42.62
CA LYS A 114 28.75 -20.20 44.00
C LYS A 114 27.65 -19.38 44.66
#